data_AF-A0A7K4ZHK8-F1
#
_entry.id   AF-A0A7K4ZHK8-F1
#
_cell.length_a   1.000
_cell.length_b   1.000
_cell.length_c   1.000
_cell.angle_alpha   90.00
_cell.angle_beta   90.00
_cell.angle_gamma   90.00
#
_symmetry.space_group_name_H-M   'P 1'
#
loop_
_entity.id
_entity.type
_entity.pdbx_description
1 polymer ?
#
loop_
_entity_poly.entity_id
_entity_poly.type
_entity_poly.pdbx_seq_one_letter_code
_entity_poly.pdbx_strand_id
1 'polypeptide(L)'
;MYLSRFLSLHALWVTVSSVMQHYPSVWGHYDVCKTQIYTEEGKVWDYMACQPEARDMIKYVKVTLDPPDITCGDPPETFCAMGNPYMCNNECDASTQELAHPPELMFDLEGRHPSTFWQSTTWKEYPKPLHVNITLSWNKTIELTDNIVITFESGRPDQMILEKSLDYGRTWQPYQYYATDCLDAFHMDPKSVRDLSQHTVLEIICTEEYSTGYMTNSKIIHFEIKDRFAFFAGPRLHNMASLYGQLDTTKKLRDFFTITDLRIRLLRPATGEIYVDEQHLARYFYAISDIRVYGRCKCNLHATGCKEENKRLLCECEHNTTGPDCGKCKKNFQGRPWSPGSYLPIPKGTANICIPSISSIGNCECFGHSNRCSYIELLNTVICVSCKHNTRGQHCELCRLGYFRNASAELDDENVCIDCYCNPFGSVHDRCNDRGFCECKEGTSGPKCDKCLPGYIWHSLGCQPNVCDNELLHCQNGGTCINNVRCQCPPAYTGILCEKLKCERDPGGCGQNSS
;
A
#
# COMPACT_ATOMS: atom_id res chain seq x y z
N MET A 1 55.17 39.58 -6.99
CA MET A 1 54.59 38.63 -6.00
C MET A 1 53.06 38.50 -6.06
N TYR A 2 52.40 38.77 -7.20
CA TYR A 2 50.92 38.67 -7.32
C TYR A 2 50.41 37.68 -8.36
N LEU A 3 51.28 36.93 -9.07
CA LEU A 3 50.85 35.89 -10.01
C LEU A 3 50.77 34.47 -9.42
N SER A 4 51.42 34.20 -8.28
CA SER A 4 51.45 32.85 -7.69
C SER A 4 50.19 32.50 -6.86
N ARG A 5 49.40 33.51 -6.47
CA ARG A 5 48.16 33.31 -5.70
C ARG A 5 46.91 33.06 -6.55
N PHE A 6 46.94 33.36 -7.85
CA PHE A 6 45.79 33.11 -8.74
C PHE A 6 45.76 31.68 -9.30
N LEU A 7 46.93 31.04 -9.47
CA LEU A 7 47.03 29.68 -9.99
C LEU A 7 46.69 28.59 -8.95
N SER A 8 46.78 28.90 -7.66
CA SER A 8 46.42 27.99 -6.56
C SER A 8 44.91 27.92 -6.31
N LEU A 9 44.15 28.96 -6.68
CA LEU A 9 42.68 28.96 -6.59
C LEU A 9 41.99 28.25 -7.77
N HIS A 10 42.60 28.26 -8.97
CA HIS A 10 42.05 27.53 -10.12
C HIS A 10 42.26 26.00 -10.05
N ALA A 11 43.35 25.54 -9.44
CA ALA A 11 43.61 24.09 -9.29
C ALA A 11 42.71 23.41 -8.24
N LEU A 12 42.15 24.18 -7.30
CA LEU A 12 41.17 23.70 -6.31
C LEU A 12 39.73 23.67 -6.84
N TRP A 13 39.42 24.39 -7.92
CA TRP A 13 38.10 24.35 -8.56
C TRP A 13 37.96 23.21 -9.58
N VAL A 14 39.04 22.82 -10.26
CA VAL A 14 38.99 21.74 -11.28
C VAL A 14 39.00 20.33 -10.64
N THR A 15 39.52 20.19 -9.42
CA THR A 15 39.51 18.91 -8.69
C THR A 15 38.24 18.68 -7.86
N VAL A 16 37.48 19.72 -7.51
CA VAL A 16 36.15 19.59 -6.88
C VAL A 16 35.05 19.36 -7.94
N SER A 17 35.31 19.70 -9.21
CA SER A 17 34.36 19.51 -10.32
C SER A 17 34.38 18.10 -10.94
N SER A 18 35.28 17.20 -10.52
CA SER A 18 35.43 15.85 -11.07
C SER A 18 35.05 14.71 -10.10
N VAL A 19 34.56 15.04 -8.90
CA VAL A 19 33.88 14.10 -7.97
C VAL A 19 32.51 14.66 -7.58
N MET A 20 31.83 15.27 -8.54
CA MET A 20 30.37 15.34 -8.53
C MET A 20 29.92 14.30 -9.54
N GLN A 21 29.82 13.04 -9.10
CA GLN A 21 28.83 12.15 -9.69
C GLN A 21 27.56 12.97 -9.83
N HIS A 22 27.03 13.05 -11.04
CA HIS A 22 25.70 13.59 -11.28
C HIS A 22 24.73 12.86 -10.36
N TYR A 23 24.49 13.40 -9.17
CA TYR A 23 23.29 13.15 -8.41
C TYR A 23 22.23 13.93 -9.16
N PRO A 24 21.27 13.26 -9.82
CA PRO A 24 20.15 13.97 -10.41
C PRO A 24 19.44 14.67 -9.27
N SER A 25 19.45 15.99 -9.28
CA SER A 25 18.83 16.84 -8.26
C SER A 25 17.30 16.83 -8.32
N VAL A 26 16.67 15.74 -8.76
CA VAL A 26 15.25 15.39 -8.60
C VAL A 26 15.14 13.88 -8.87
N TRP A 27 15.35 13.03 -7.87
CA TRP A 27 14.74 11.69 -7.94
C TRP A 27 13.26 11.93 -7.62
N GLY A 28 12.36 11.68 -8.57
CA GLY A 28 10.94 11.76 -8.31
C GLY A 28 10.60 10.82 -7.15
N HIS A 29 9.77 11.29 -6.22
CA HIS A 29 9.26 10.40 -5.20
C HIS A 29 8.51 9.25 -5.90
N TYR A 30 8.90 8.01 -5.57
CA TYR A 30 8.27 6.76 -6.04
C TYR A 30 8.62 6.31 -7.48
N ASP A 31 9.80 6.68 -8.01
CA ASP A 31 10.25 6.25 -9.35
C ASP A 31 10.90 4.85 -9.39
N VAL A 32 11.06 4.20 -8.23
CA VAL A 32 11.75 2.91 -8.08
C VAL A 32 10.91 1.98 -7.22
N CYS A 33 10.60 0.77 -7.69
CA CYS A 33 9.82 -0.21 -6.90
C CYS A 33 10.67 -1.03 -5.91
N LYS A 34 11.97 -1.18 -6.16
CA LYS A 34 12.86 -2.00 -5.33
C LYS A 34 14.31 -1.54 -5.40
N THR A 35 15.01 -1.65 -4.27
CA THR A 35 16.45 -1.36 -4.17
C THR A 35 17.15 -2.49 -3.44
N GLN A 36 18.45 -2.71 -3.72
CA GLN A 36 19.23 -3.68 -2.95
C GLN A 36 19.79 -3.01 -1.70
N ILE A 37 19.54 -3.60 -0.53
CA ILE A 37 20.10 -3.19 0.74
C ILE A 37 21.03 -4.28 1.28
N TYR A 38 22.02 -3.86 2.06
CA TYR A 38 22.92 -4.77 2.77
C TYR A 38 22.42 -4.95 4.20
N THR A 39 22.24 -6.20 4.60
CA THR A 39 21.89 -6.60 5.97
C THR A 39 22.98 -7.51 6.51
N GLU A 40 23.01 -7.77 7.81
CA GLU A 40 23.98 -8.68 8.45
C GLU A 40 23.94 -10.09 7.85
N GLU A 41 22.81 -10.48 7.25
CA GLU A 41 22.59 -11.78 6.60
C GLU A 41 22.84 -11.77 5.07
N GLY A 42 23.22 -10.62 4.51
CA GLY A 42 23.55 -10.47 3.07
C GLY A 42 22.74 -9.41 2.33
N LYS A 43 22.72 -9.51 0.99
CA LYS A 43 21.98 -8.60 0.10
C LYS A 43 20.51 -8.97 0.06
N VAL A 44 19.63 -8.07 0.47
CA VAL A 44 18.17 -8.23 0.47
C VAL A 44 17.52 -7.16 -0.41
N TRP A 45 16.38 -7.48 -1.02
CA TRP A 45 15.57 -6.50 -1.75
C TRP A 45 14.66 -5.72 -0.80
N ASP A 46 14.81 -4.39 -0.77
CA ASP A 46 13.91 -3.45 -0.12
C ASP A 46 12.87 -2.98 -1.14
N TYR A 47 11.60 -3.33 -0.92
CA TYR A 47 10.49 -2.99 -1.82
C TYR A 47 9.74 -1.75 -1.31
N MET A 48 9.47 -0.82 -2.21
CA MET A 48 8.83 0.46 -1.88
C MET A 48 7.72 0.82 -2.87
N ALA A 49 6.87 1.78 -2.51
CA ALA A 49 5.80 2.23 -3.39
C ALA A 49 6.39 2.84 -4.67
N CYS A 50 5.74 2.58 -5.81
CA CYS A 50 6.22 3.11 -7.09
C CYS A 50 5.09 3.44 -8.06
N GLN A 51 5.21 4.55 -8.79
CA GLN A 51 4.18 5.04 -9.70
C GLN A 51 4.76 5.49 -11.05
N PRO A 52 3.98 5.46 -12.14
CA PRO A 52 4.45 5.97 -13.42
C PRO A 52 4.60 7.49 -13.45
N GLU A 53 5.47 7.96 -14.34
CA GLU A 53 5.57 9.38 -14.68
C GLU A 53 4.27 9.90 -15.32
N ALA A 54 4.02 11.20 -15.11
CA ALA A 54 2.91 11.89 -15.75
C ALA A 54 3.25 12.21 -17.21
N ARG A 55 2.24 12.16 -18.08
CA ARG A 55 2.36 12.42 -19.51
C ARG A 55 1.03 12.91 -20.08
N ASP A 56 1.10 13.38 -21.32
CA ASP A 56 -0.10 13.73 -22.08
C ASP A 56 -0.88 12.46 -22.43
N MET A 57 -2.12 12.38 -21.92
CA MET A 57 -2.96 11.20 -22.06
C MET A 57 -3.77 11.20 -23.36
N ILE A 58 -3.81 12.31 -24.09
CA ILE A 58 -4.60 12.46 -25.33
C ILE A 58 -4.13 11.51 -26.43
N LYS A 59 -2.84 11.17 -26.46
CA LYS A 59 -2.28 10.20 -27.43
C LYS A 59 -2.94 8.81 -27.40
N TYR A 60 -3.61 8.47 -26.30
CA TYR A 60 -4.24 7.16 -26.08
C TYR A 60 -5.76 7.25 -25.97
N VAL A 61 -6.33 8.41 -26.25
CA VAL A 61 -7.77 8.65 -26.10
C VAL A 61 -8.53 8.12 -27.31
N LYS A 62 -9.70 7.55 -27.06
CA LYS A 62 -10.72 7.34 -28.07
C LYS A 62 -11.80 8.40 -27.90
N VAL A 63 -12.03 9.21 -28.92
CA VAL A 63 -13.12 10.18 -28.97
C VAL A 63 -14.39 9.54 -29.54
N THR A 64 -15.54 9.92 -29.00
CA THR A 64 -16.86 9.61 -29.56
C THR A 64 -17.75 10.84 -29.42
N LEU A 65 -18.51 11.13 -30.47
CA LEU A 65 -19.46 12.23 -30.51
C LEU A 65 -20.89 11.68 -30.46
N ASP A 66 -21.75 12.39 -29.73
CA ASP A 66 -23.17 12.14 -29.68
C ASP A 66 -23.94 13.49 -29.78
N PRO A 67 -24.78 13.68 -30.81
CA PRO A 67 -25.10 12.71 -31.87
C PRO A 67 -23.91 12.48 -32.84
N PRO A 68 -23.85 11.35 -33.57
CA PRO A 68 -22.69 10.99 -34.39
C PRO A 68 -22.53 11.84 -35.66
N ASP A 69 -23.61 12.44 -36.16
CA ASP A 69 -23.68 13.32 -37.33
C ASP A 69 -23.48 14.80 -36.98
N ILE A 70 -23.04 15.10 -35.76
CA ILE A 70 -22.92 16.48 -35.26
C ILE A 70 -21.74 17.26 -35.87
N THR A 71 -20.86 16.63 -36.64
CA THR A 71 -19.71 17.31 -37.25
C THR A 71 -20.13 17.91 -38.58
N CYS A 72 -19.77 19.17 -38.84
CA CYS A 72 -20.18 19.84 -40.08
C CYS A 72 -19.60 19.17 -41.33
N GLY A 73 -20.24 19.41 -42.48
CA GLY A 73 -19.69 19.08 -43.80
C GLY A 73 -20.37 17.91 -44.52
N ASP A 74 -21.42 17.30 -43.95
CA ASP A 74 -22.28 16.33 -44.65
C ASP A 74 -23.77 16.60 -44.36
N PRO A 75 -24.49 17.33 -45.24
CA PRO A 75 -24.00 17.97 -46.47
C PRO A 75 -23.10 19.19 -46.17
N PRO A 76 -22.33 19.68 -47.17
CA PRO A 76 -21.55 20.91 -47.03
C PRO A 76 -22.40 22.08 -46.55
N GLU A 77 -21.84 22.90 -45.65
CA GLU A 77 -22.54 24.05 -45.09
C GLU A 77 -21.66 25.28 -44.89
N THR A 78 -22.28 26.46 -45.01
CA THR A 78 -21.61 27.73 -44.73
C THR A 78 -21.66 28.10 -43.25
N PHE A 79 -20.62 28.76 -42.78
CA PHE A 79 -20.50 29.27 -41.42
C PHE A 79 -19.81 30.64 -41.40
N CYS A 80 -19.96 31.37 -40.29
CA CYS A 80 -19.40 32.72 -40.14
C CYS A 80 -17.99 32.71 -39.53
N ALA A 81 -17.09 33.49 -40.12
CA ALA A 81 -15.72 33.63 -39.65
C ALA A 81 -15.66 34.35 -38.29
N MET A 82 -14.78 33.88 -37.41
CA MET A 82 -14.72 34.34 -36.01
C MET A 82 -14.27 35.80 -35.83
N GLY A 83 -13.52 36.36 -36.78
CA GLY A 83 -13.10 37.76 -36.75
C GLY A 83 -14.18 38.75 -37.21
N ASN A 84 -15.23 38.26 -37.89
CA ASN A 84 -16.35 39.08 -38.33
C ASN A 84 -17.62 38.21 -38.41
N PRO A 85 -18.54 38.30 -37.42
CA PRO A 85 -19.73 37.47 -37.35
C PRO A 85 -20.73 37.69 -38.50
N TYR A 86 -20.48 38.66 -39.39
CA TYR A 86 -21.26 38.93 -40.59
C TYR A 86 -20.60 38.39 -41.87
N MET A 87 -19.39 37.84 -41.78
CA MET A 87 -18.66 37.27 -42.91
C MET A 87 -18.86 35.75 -42.93
N CYS A 88 -19.94 35.30 -43.57
CA CYS A 88 -20.36 33.89 -43.62
C CYS A 88 -20.11 33.23 -44.98
N ASN A 89 -18.90 33.43 -45.49
CA ASN A 89 -18.40 32.91 -46.77
C ASN A 89 -17.48 31.70 -46.61
N ASN A 90 -17.21 31.27 -45.37
CA ASN A 90 -16.50 30.03 -45.11
C ASN A 90 -17.44 28.84 -45.30
N GLU A 91 -16.89 27.76 -45.85
CA GLU A 91 -17.61 26.52 -46.13
C GLU A 91 -16.95 25.38 -45.36
N CYS A 92 -17.75 24.56 -44.70
CA CYS A 92 -17.34 23.30 -44.13
C CYS A 92 -17.84 22.18 -45.05
N ASP A 93 -16.92 21.38 -45.56
CA ASP A 93 -17.20 20.27 -46.49
C ASP A 93 -16.35 19.06 -46.08
N ALA A 94 -17.01 17.99 -45.64
CA ALA A 94 -16.35 16.78 -45.17
C ALA A 94 -15.69 15.98 -46.32
N SER A 95 -16.09 16.24 -47.57
CA SER A 95 -15.51 15.60 -48.76
C SER A 95 -14.19 16.27 -49.21
N THR A 96 -13.95 17.51 -48.76
CA THR A 96 -12.76 18.28 -49.11
C THR A 96 -11.85 18.42 -47.88
N GLN A 97 -10.69 17.75 -47.90
CA GLN A 97 -9.77 17.68 -46.75
C GLN A 97 -9.36 19.03 -46.14
N GLU A 98 -9.25 20.09 -46.96
CA GLU A 98 -8.86 21.44 -46.52
C GLU A 98 -10.02 22.22 -45.85
N LEU A 99 -11.26 21.80 -46.09
CA LEU A 99 -12.49 22.40 -45.55
C LEU A 99 -13.15 21.51 -44.48
N ALA A 100 -12.63 20.30 -44.28
CA ALA A 100 -13.14 19.36 -43.30
C ALA A 100 -12.64 19.69 -41.90
N HIS A 101 -13.55 19.63 -40.92
CA HIS A 101 -13.27 19.90 -39.51
C HIS A 101 -13.56 18.69 -38.62
N PRO A 102 -12.87 17.55 -38.83
CA PRO A 102 -13.21 16.31 -38.17
C PRO A 102 -12.69 16.26 -36.71
N PRO A 103 -13.21 15.34 -35.87
CA PRO A 103 -12.94 15.32 -34.43
C PRO A 103 -11.47 15.11 -34.05
N GLU A 104 -10.67 14.52 -34.94
CA GLU A 104 -9.23 14.30 -34.75
C GLU A 104 -8.45 15.61 -34.61
N LEU A 105 -8.98 16.71 -35.14
CA LEU A 105 -8.38 18.03 -35.04
C LEU A 105 -8.50 18.66 -33.63
N MET A 106 -9.22 18.04 -32.69
CA MET A 106 -9.17 18.46 -31.27
C MET A 106 -7.89 18.02 -30.56
N PHE A 107 -7.07 17.18 -31.20
CA PHE A 107 -5.95 16.47 -30.57
C PHE A 107 -4.66 16.55 -31.39
N ASP A 108 -4.63 17.38 -32.43
CA ASP A 108 -3.44 17.57 -33.23
C ASP A 108 -2.46 18.55 -32.56
N LEU A 109 -1.32 18.80 -33.20
CA LEU A 109 -0.28 19.64 -32.60
C LEU A 109 -0.70 21.12 -32.61
N GLU A 110 -0.96 21.68 -31.42
CA GLU A 110 -1.24 23.10 -31.20
C GLU A 110 -0.13 24.00 -31.80
N GLY A 111 -0.51 25.14 -32.38
CA GLY A 111 0.43 26.14 -32.93
C GLY A 111 0.62 26.12 -34.46
N ARG A 112 -0.23 25.39 -35.20
CA ARG A 112 -0.30 25.53 -36.66
C ARG A 112 -0.90 26.88 -37.05
N HIS A 113 -0.41 27.43 -38.16
CA HIS A 113 -0.94 28.63 -38.79
C HIS A 113 -1.31 28.29 -40.25
N PRO A 114 -2.60 28.23 -40.61
CA PRO A 114 -3.79 28.51 -39.79
C PRO A 114 -4.05 27.46 -38.70
N SER A 115 -4.87 27.82 -37.71
CA SER A 115 -5.31 26.89 -36.66
C SER A 115 -6.25 25.82 -37.22
N THR A 116 -6.05 24.59 -36.79
CA THR A 116 -6.93 23.44 -37.03
C THR A 116 -7.92 23.30 -35.88
N PHE A 117 -9.11 22.79 -36.16
CA PHE A 117 -10.15 22.61 -35.16
C PHE A 117 -11.24 21.66 -35.66
N TRP A 118 -11.86 20.95 -34.73
CA TRP A 118 -13.15 20.30 -34.95
C TRP A 118 -14.27 21.33 -34.91
N GLN A 119 -15.32 21.15 -35.70
CA GLN A 119 -16.49 22.01 -35.73
C GLN A 119 -17.79 21.21 -35.75
N SER A 120 -18.75 21.63 -34.92
CA SER A 120 -20.12 21.10 -34.95
C SER A 120 -20.93 21.63 -36.13
N THR A 121 -22.08 21.03 -36.41
CA THR A 121 -23.08 21.65 -37.28
C THR A 121 -23.49 23.02 -36.75
N THR A 122 -23.94 23.90 -37.65
CA THR A 122 -24.51 25.20 -37.27
C THR A 122 -25.86 25.05 -36.58
N TRP A 123 -26.29 26.05 -35.81
CA TRP A 123 -27.53 26.01 -35.02
C TRP A 123 -28.81 26.29 -35.87
N LYS A 124 -28.88 25.76 -37.09
CA LYS A 124 -29.98 25.99 -38.05
C LYS A 124 -31.35 25.54 -37.55
N GLU A 125 -31.41 24.55 -36.66
CA GLU A 125 -32.66 24.03 -36.09
C GLU A 125 -33.18 24.82 -34.88
N TYR A 126 -32.61 26.00 -34.58
CA TYR A 126 -33.11 26.87 -33.52
C TYR A 126 -34.64 27.08 -33.64
N PRO A 127 -35.43 26.99 -32.54
CA PRO A 127 -35.03 27.00 -31.14
C PRO A 127 -34.68 25.63 -30.52
N LYS A 128 -34.60 24.54 -31.30
CA LYS A 128 -34.18 23.24 -30.76
C LYS A 128 -32.74 23.34 -30.27
N PRO A 129 -32.40 22.91 -29.04
CA PRO A 129 -31.04 23.04 -28.51
C PRO A 129 -29.99 22.29 -29.34
N LEU A 130 -28.84 22.93 -29.58
CA LEU A 130 -27.67 22.30 -30.19
C LEU A 130 -26.87 21.58 -29.10
N HIS A 131 -27.33 20.41 -28.67
CA HIS A 131 -26.62 19.61 -27.67
C HIS A 131 -25.54 18.75 -28.32
N VAL A 132 -24.31 18.82 -27.78
CA VAL A 132 -23.19 17.98 -28.22
C VAL A 132 -22.51 17.33 -27.04
N ASN A 133 -22.39 16.01 -27.05
CA ASN A 133 -21.64 15.24 -26.07
C ASN A 133 -20.35 14.75 -26.71
N ILE A 134 -19.21 15.22 -26.20
CA ILE A 134 -17.87 14.77 -26.61
C ILE A 134 -17.35 13.86 -25.49
N THR A 135 -17.24 12.57 -25.78
CA THR A 135 -16.78 11.57 -24.81
C THR A 135 -15.36 11.12 -25.14
N LEU A 136 -14.47 11.26 -24.16
CA LEU A 136 -13.05 10.90 -24.19
C LEU A 136 -12.84 9.65 -23.33
N SER A 137 -12.46 8.54 -23.96
CA SER A 137 -12.30 7.25 -23.30
C SER A 137 -10.86 6.73 -23.43
N TRP A 138 -10.20 6.46 -22.31
CA TRP A 138 -8.82 5.95 -22.31
C TRP A 138 -8.71 4.44 -22.15
N ASN A 139 -9.82 3.76 -21.81
CA ASN A 139 -9.83 2.32 -21.53
C ASN A 139 -8.73 1.89 -20.55
N LYS A 140 -8.40 2.80 -19.64
CA LYS A 140 -7.39 2.69 -18.58
C LYS A 140 -7.76 3.69 -17.51
N THR A 141 -7.57 3.31 -16.25
CA THR A 141 -7.73 4.25 -15.14
C THR A 141 -6.53 5.20 -15.05
N ILE A 142 -6.79 6.50 -14.99
CA ILE A 142 -5.82 7.58 -15.01
C ILE A 142 -5.96 8.41 -13.74
N GLU A 143 -4.84 8.85 -13.19
CA GLU A 143 -4.75 9.86 -12.13
C GLU A 143 -4.29 11.18 -12.74
N LEU A 144 -5.14 12.21 -12.65
CA LEU A 144 -4.86 13.52 -13.20
C LEU A 144 -3.80 14.25 -12.36
N THR A 145 -2.90 14.96 -13.04
CA THR A 145 -1.76 15.64 -12.40
C THR A 145 -1.64 17.12 -12.74
N ASP A 146 -2.34 17.56 -13.78
CA ASP A 146 -2.41 18.97 -14.20
C ASP A 146 -3.87 19.31 -14.55
N ASN A 147 -4.14 20.58 -14.81
CA ASN A 147 -5.45 21.08 -15.21
C ASN A 147 -5.91 20.42 -16.52
N ILE A 148 -7.22 20.20 -16.65
CA ILE A 148 -7.80 19.89 -17.96
C ILE A 148 -7.98 21.23 -18.67
N VAL A 149 -7.52 21.31 -19.92
CA VAL A 149 -7.55 22.54 -20.71
C VAL A 149 -8.31 22.26 -21.99
N ILE A 150 -9.29 23.10 -22.29
CA ILE A 150 -10.07 23.03 -23.53
C ILE A 150 -9.95 24.38 -24.21
N THR A 151 -9.39 24.40 -25.42
CA THR A 151 -9.23 25.58 -26.24
C THR A 151 -10.28 25.56 -27.34
N PHE A 152 -11.16 26.55 -27.30
CA PHE A 152 -12.18 26.75 -28.33
C PHE A 152 -11.59 27.61 -29.45
N GLU A 153 -11.92 27.26 -30.69
CA GLU A 153 -11.75 28.19 -31.80
C GLU A 153 -12.94 29.14 -31.83
N SER A 154 -14.17 28.62 -31.64
CA SER A 154 -15.39 29.43 -31.48
C SER A 154 -15.39 30.23 -30.18
N GLY A 155 -16.45 31.02 -29.97
CA GLY A 155 -16.76 31.50 -28.62
C GLY A 155 -16.92 30.32 -27.64
N ARG A 156 -16.52 30.54 -26.39
CA ARG A 156 -16.71 29.58 -25.31
C ARG A 156 -18.21 29.39 -25.04
N PRO A 157 -18.70 28.16 -24.79
CA PRO A 157 -20.12 27.91 -24.58
C PRO A 157 -20.74 28.76 -23.47
N ASP A 158 -21.97 29.23 -23.72
CA ASP A 158 -22.77 29.91 -22.70
C ASP A 158 -23.21 28.93 -21.60
N GLN A 159 -23.36 27.65 -21.94
CA GLN A 159 -23.69 26.57 -21.01
C GLN A 159 -22.95 25.28 -21.39
N MET A 160 -22.19 24.74 -20.44
CA MET A 160 -21.42 23.51 -20.59
C MET A 160 -21.33 22.74 -19.27
N ILE A 161 -21.29 21.41 -19.34
CA ILE A 161 -21.03 20.54 -18.20
C ILE A 161 -19.80 19.67 -18.52
N LEU A 162 -18.84 19.63 -17.61
CA LEU A 162 -17.79 18.61 -17.61
C LEU A 162 -18.22 17.48 -16.66
N GLU A 163 -18.23 16.25 -17.16
CA GLU A 163 -18.55 15.06 -16.39
C GLU A 163 -17.39 14.07 -16.48
N LYS A 164 -17.34 13.16 -15.50
CA LYS A 164 -16.35 12.08 -15.48
C LYS A 164 -16.98 10.73 -15.16
N SER A 165 -16.29 9.68 -15.56
CA SER A 165 -16.60 8.29 -15.21
C SER A 165 -15.43 7.67 -14.45
N LEU A 166 -15.75 6.71 -13.59
CA LEU A 166 -14.80 5.85 -12.87
C LEU A 166 -14.93 4.37 -13.28
N ASP A 167 -15.87 4.05 -14.17
CA ASP A 167 -16.28 2.67 -14.48
C ASP A 167 -16.47 2.41 -15.98
N TYR A 168 -15.63 3.06 -16.80
CA TYR A 168 -15.56 2.87 -18.25
C TYR A 168 -16.83 3.31 -18.99
N GLY A 169 -17.38 4.47 -18.61
CA GLY A 169 -18.50 5.14 -19.25
C GLY A 169 -19.88 4.59 -18.87
N ARG A 170 -19.96 3.71 -17.86
CA ARG A 170 -21.24 3.12 -17.42
C ARG A 170 -22.03 4.08 -16.55
N THR A 171 -21.35 4.79 -15.67
CA THR A 171 -21.94 5.83 -14.82
C THR A 171 -21.18 7.14 -14.99
N TRP A 172 -21.93 8.24 -14.90
CA TRP A 172 -21.43 9.59 -15.11
C TRP A 172 -21.75 10.43 -13.90
N GLN A 173 -20.75 11.17 -13.42
CA GLN A 173 -20.91 12.16 -12.35
C GLN A 173 -20.47 13.53 -12.84
N PRO A 174 -21.19 14.60 -12.50
CA PRO A 174 -20.76 15.96 -12.78
C PRO A 174 -19.40 16.23 -12.14
N TYR A 175 -18.54 16.92 -12.89
CA TYR A 175 -17.22 17.32 -12.45
C TYR A 175 -17.13 18.84 -12.25
N GLN A 176 -17.72 19.62 -13.18
CA GLN A 176 -17.90 21.06 -13.06
C GLN A 176 -18.98 21.56 -14.02
N TYR A 177 -19.67 22.64 -13.65
CA TYR A 177 -20.61 23.37 -14.49
C TYR A 177 -20.01 24.71 -14.92
N TYR A 178 -20.31 25.12 -16.15
CA TYR A 178 -19.87 26.37 -16.74
C TYR A 178 -21.08 27.06 -17.35
N ALA A 179 -21.37 28.29 -16.94
CA ALA A 179 -22.50 29.05 -17.45
C ALA A 179 -22.21 30.55 -17.49
N THR A 180 -22.88 31.30 -18.36
CA THR A 180 -22.93 32.78 -18.27
C THR A 180 -23.69 33.27 -17.04
N ASP A 181 -24.70 32.51 -16.61
CA ASP A 181 -25.51 32.72 -15.41
C ASP A 181 -25.76 31.34 -14.77
N CYS A 182 -25.08 31.08 -13.67
CA CYS A 182 -25.14 29.79 -12.97
C CYS A 182 -26.50 29.54 -12.29
N LEU A 183 -27.16 30.60 -11.83
CA LEU A 183 -28.46 30.50 -11.15
C LEU A 183 -29.57 30.17 -12.14
N ASP A 184 -29.56 30.78 -13.32
CA ASP A 184 -30.50 30.50 -14.39
C ASP A 184 -30.27 29.11 -15.00
N ALA A 185 -29.02 28.78 -15.36
CA ALA A 185 -28.71 27.57 -16.11
C ALA A 185 -28.79 26.28 -15.27
N PHE A 186 -28.31 26.32 -14.02
CA PHE A 186 -28.11 25.13 -13.20
C PHE A 186 -28.64 25.25 -11.77
N HIS A 187 -29.26 26.39 -11.42
CA HIS A 187 -29.75 26.67 -10.07
C HIS A 187 -28.65 26.55 -9.01
N MET A 188 -27.45 27.03 -9.34
CA MET A 188 -26.28 27.02 -8.48
C MET A 188 -25.75 28.44 -8.30
N ASP A 189 -25.29 28.78 -7.09
CA ASP A 189 -24.54 30.02 -6.89
C ASP A 189 -23.19 29.95 -7.63
N PRO A 190 -22.76 31.02 -8.30
CA PRO A 190 -21.46 31.06 -8.96
C PRO A 190 -20.33 31.01 -7.93
N LYS A 191 -19.34 30.14 -8.16
CA LYS A 191 -18.15 29.97 -7.32
C LYS A 191 -16.90 29.75 -8.17
N SER A 192 -15.74 30.22 -7.69
CA SER A 192 -14.43 29.85 -8.22
C SER A 192 -13.77 28.79 -7.34
N VAL A 193 -12.80 28.04 -7.89
CA VAL A 193 -11.99 27.09 -7.11
C VAL A 193 -11.23 27.80 -5.98
N ARG A 194 -10.92 29.09 -6.14
CA ARG A 194 -10.28 29.93 -5.12
C ARG A 194 -11.15 30.17 -3.89
N ASP A 195 -12.47 30.03 -4.01
CA ASP A 195 -13.43 30.20 -2.91
C ASP A 195 -13.63 28.91 -2.10
N LEU A 196 -13.02 27.79 -2.53
CA LEU A 196 -13.07 26.52 -1.83
C LEU A 196 -12.13 26.49 -0.62
N SER A 197 -12.29 25.45 0.20
CA SER A 197 -11.46 25.15 1.36
C SER A 197 -10.94 23.72 1.30
N GLN A 198 -10.01 23.34 2.19
CA GLN A 198 -9.56 21.95 2.32
C GLN A 198 -10.72 20.96 2.54
N HIS A 199 -11.79 21.38 3.22
CA HIS A 199 -12.95 20.52 3.50
C HIS A 199 -13.94 20.44 2.34
N THR A 200 -13.98 21.48 1.49
CA THR A 200 -14.90 21.59 0.33
C THR A 200 -14.18 21.42 -1.01
N VAL A 201 -12.92 20.99 -1.01
CA VAL A 201 -12.10 20.82 -2.22
C VAL A 201 -12.67 19.83 -3.24
N LEU A 202 -13.64 19.00 -2.83
CA LEU A 202 -14.34 18.03 -3.69
C LEU A 202 -15.71 18.50 -4.15
N GLU A 203 -16.12 19.71 -3.74
CA GLU A 203 -17.39 20.31 -4.13
C GLU A 203 -17.40 20.54 -5.65
N ILE A 204 -18.52 20.15 -6.25
CA ILE A 204 -18.84 20.42 -7.65
C ILE A 204 -19.45 21.81 -7.70
N ILE A 205 -18.84 22.71 -8.46
CA ILE A 205 -19.21 24.12 -8.55
C ILE A 205 -19.76 24.47 -9.94
N CYS A 206 -20.44 25.61 -10.01
CA CYS A 206 -20.70 26.31 -11.26
C CYS A 206 -19.85 27.59 -11.30
N THR A 207 -19.14 27.84 -12.39
CA THR A 207 -18.32 29.05 -12.57
C THR A 207 -18.76 29.86 -13.79
N GLU A 208 -18.78 31.18 -13.62
CA GLU A 208 -19.06 32.17 -14.67
C GLU A 208 -17.79 32.79 -15.26
N GLU A 209 -16.61 32.46 -14.70
CA GLU A 209 -15.31 33.01 -15.10
C GLU A 209 -14.96 32.71 -16.57
N TYR A 210 -15.44 31.57 -17.08
CA TYR A 210 -15.11 31.09 -18.42
C TYR A 210 -16.19 31.32 -19.48
N SER A 211 -17.40 31.72 -19.10
CA SER A 211 -18.50 31.88 -20.06
C SER A 211 -18.92 33.34 -20.22
N THR A 212 -18.50 34.24 -19.33
CA THR A 212 -18.79 35.68 -19.45
C THR A 212 -17.97 36.34 -20.56
N GLY A 213 -18.63 37.18 -21.37
CA GLY A 213 -18.04 37.89 -22.51
C GLY A 213 -17.05 39.01 -22.15
N TYR A 214 -16.86 39.34 -20.86
CA TYR A 214 -15.98 40.44 -20.42
C TYR A 214 -14.48 40.14 -20.57
N MET A 215 -14.08 38.88 -20.73
CA MET A 215 -12.72 38.50 -21.12
C MET A 215 -12.66 38.22 -22.62
N THR A 216 -12.77 39.28 -23.42
CA THR A 216 -12.98 39.24 -24.89
C THR A 216 -11.88 38.56 -25.71
N ASN A 217 -10.92 37.86 -25.12
CA ASN A 217 -9.83 37.19 -25.83
C ASN A 217 -9.35 35.84 -25.23
N SER A 218 -9.98 35.28 -24.19
CA SER A 218 -9.57 33.96 -23.71
C SER A 218 -10.41 32.86 -24.35
N LYS A 219 -9.83 32.18 -25.36
CA LYS A 219 -10.39 30.97 -26.01
C LYS A 219 -10.43 29.73 -25.11
N ILE A 220 -9.90 29.82 -23.90
CA ILE A 220 -9.55 28.68 -23.06
C ILE A 220 -10.51 28.53 -21.87
N ILE A 221 -10.87 27.28 -21.58
CA ILE A 221 -11.53 26.86 -20.34
C ILE A 221 -10.57 25.97 -19.56
N HIS A 222 -10.45 26.21 -18.26
CA HIS A 222 -9.70 25.34 -17.35
C HIS A 222 -10.63 24.58 -16.41
N PHE A 223 -10.21 23.37 -16.06
CA PHE A 223 -10.63 22.68 -14.85
C PHE A 223 -9.42 22.57 -13.92
N GLU A 224 -9.47 23.29 -12.80
CA GLU A 224 -8.31 23.70 -12.00
C GLU A 224 -7.89 22.67 -10.96
N ILE A 225 -7.24 21.60 -11.41
CA ILE A 225 -6.72 20.53 -10.55
C ILE A 225 -5.55 21.01 -9.70
N LYS A 226 -4.66 21.84 -10.25
CA LYS A 226 -3.48 22.34 -9.51
C LYS A 226 -3.86 23.27 -8.36
N ASP A 227 -4.89 24.09 -8.54
CA ASP A 227 -5.44 24.91 -7.47
C ASP A 227 -6.05 24.04 -6.36
N ARG A 228 -6.70 22.93 -6.73
CA ARG A 228 -7.20 21.95 -5.74
C ARG A 228 -6.07 21.23 -5.00
N PHE A 229 -4.96 20.90 -5.67
CA PHE A 229 -3.77 20.37 -5.00
C PHE A 229 -3.07 21.38 -4.10
N ALA A 230 -3.12 22.67 -4.45
CA ALA A 230 -2.49 23.73 -3.68
C ALA A 230 -3.05 23.88 -2.26
N PHE A 231 -4.31 23.47 -2.01
CA PHE A 231 -4.87 23.41 -0.66
C PHE A 231 -4.08 22.50 0.29
N PHE A 232 -3.41 21.46 -0.23
CA PHE A 232 -2.62 20.52 0.57
C PHE A 232 -1.11 20.70 0.41
N ALA A 233 -0.65 21.05 -0.80
CA ALA A 233 0.76 21.17 -1.13
C ALA A 233 1.31 22.61 -1.11
N GLY A 234 0.45 23.60 -0.88
CA GLY A 234 0.74 25.02 -0.97
C GLY A 234 0.72 25.57 -2.41
N PRO A 235 0.71 26.90 -2.61
CA PRO A 235 0.49 27.54 -3.91
C PRO A 235 1.49 27.18 -5.00
N ARG A 236 2.72 26.83 -4.62
CA ARG A 236 3.79 26.41 -5.55
C ARG A 236 3.95 24.89 -5.63
N LEU A 237 3.07 24.12 -5.00
CA LEU A 237 3.11 22.66 -4.96
C LEU A 237 4.44 22.08 -4.43
N HIS A 238 5.12 22.79 -3.52
CA HIS A 238 6.38 22.31 -2.94
C HIS A 238 6.17 21.28 -1.82
N ASN A 239 5.06 21.34 -1.08
CA ASN A 239 4.76 20.40 0.01
C ASN A 239 4.03 19.15 -0.49
N MET A 240 4.64 18.43 -1.42
CA MET A 240 4.07 17.18 -1.99
C MET A 240 3.87 16.10 -0.94
N ALA A 241 4.69 16.08 0.12
CA ALA A 241 4.56 15.19 1.26
C ALA A 241 3.16 15.25 1.90
N SER A 242 2.66 16.47 2.16
CA SER A 242 1.32 16.70 2.71
C SER A 242 0.22 16.19 1.76
N LEU A 243 0.31 16.53 0.48
CA LEU A 243 -0.66 16.06 -0.53
C LEU A 243 -0.69 14.54 -0.62
N TYR A 244 0.46 13.88 -0.70
CA TYR A 244 0.53 12.43 -0.76
C TYR A 244 -0.04 11.77 0.49
N GLY A 245 0.22 12.32 1.69
CA GLY A 245 -0.41 11.83 2.91
C GLY A 245 -1.94 11.92 2.88
N GLN A 246 -2.50 12.99 2.31
CA GLN A 246 -3.95 13.15 2.15
C GLN A 246 -4.54 12.21 1.09
N LEU A 247 -3.84 12.02 -0.03
CA LEU A 247 -4.24 11.08 -1.08
C LEU A 247 -4.22 9.62 -0.61
N ASP A 248 -3.28 9.27 0.27
CA ASP A 248 -3.15 7.92 0.83
C ASP A 248 -4.28 7.59 1.80
N THR A 249 -4.61 8.54 2.68
CA THR A 249 -5.59 8.37 3.75
C THR A 249 -7.04 8.62 3.32
N THR A 250 -7.27 9.48 2.31
CA THR A 250 -8.60 9.92 1.91
C THR A 250 -8.99 9.38 0.54
N LYS A 251 -9.67 8.22 0.51
CA LYS A 251 -10.14 7.58 -0.74
C LYS A 251 -10.92 8.53 -1.65
N LYS A 252 -11.86 9.32 -1.11
CA LYS A 252 -12.69 10.25 -1.90
C LYS A 252 -11.84 11.31 -2.63
N LEU A 253 -10.75 11.77 -2.01
CA LEU A 253 -9.83 12.74 -2.61
C LEU A 253 -9.10 12.12 -3.79
N ARG A 254 -8.53 10.92 -3.61
CA ARG A 254 -7.88 10.17 -4.71
C ARG A 254 -8.85 9.87 -5.86
N ASP A 255 -10.06 9.41 -5.53
CA ASP A 255 -11.09 9.07 -6.53
C ASP A 255 -11.58 10.34 -7.26
N PHE A 256 -11.49 11.53 -6.65
CA PHE A 256 -11.80 12.79 -7.32
C PHE A 256 -10.85 13.09 -8.48
N PHE A 257 -9.56 12.79 -8.35
CA PHE A 257 -8.57 12.97 -9.42
C PHE A 257 -8.36 11.72 -10.28
N THR A 258 -9.11 10.65 -10.00
CA THR A 258 -9.13 9.45 -10.84
C THR A 258 -10.23 9.58 -11.89
N ILE A 259 -9.93 9.18 -13.14
CA ILE A 259 -10.90 9.08 -14.24
C ILE A 259 -10.63 7.85 -15.11
N THR A 260 -11.67 7.31 -15.74
CA THR A 260 -11.55 6.39 -16.90
C THR A 260 -12.01 7.04 -18.19
N ASP A 261 -12.96 7.98 -18.09
CA ASP A 261 -13.55 8.71 -19.21
C ASP A 261 -13.94 10.12 -18.75
N LEU A 262 -13.92 11.07 -19.69
CA LEU A 262 -14.46 12.41 -19.54
C LEU A 262 -15.56 12.62 -20.57
N ARG A 263 -16.59 13.39 -20.20
CA ARG A 263 -17.65 13.80 -21.13
C ARG A 263 -17.85 15.30 -21.03
N ILE A 264 -17.61 15.98 -22.13
CA ILE A 264 -17.87 17.40 -22.31
C ILE A 264 -19.26 17.51 -22.92
N ARG A 265 -20.20 18.11 -22.19
CA ARG A 265 -21.57 18.34 -22.65
C ARG A 265 -21.73 19.80 -22.98
N LEU A 266 -21.77 20.11 -24.27
CA LEU A 266 -22.00 21.44 -24.81
C LEU A 266 -23.52 21.61 -24.92
N LEU A 267 -24.08 22.56 -24.17
CA LEU A 267 -25.54 22.72 -24.06
C LEU A 267 -26.05 23.96 -24.81
N ARG A 268 -25.26 25.05 -24.78
CA ARG A 268 -25.59 26.28 -25.51
C ARG A 268 -24.32 26.94 -26.08
N PRO A 269 -24.25 27.20 -27.40
CA PRO A 269 -23.10 27.86 -28.00
C PRO A 269 -23.02 29.32 -27.55
N ALA A 270 -21.87 29.95 -27.76
CA ALA A 270 -21.68 31.36 -27.43
C ALA A 270 -22.65 32.23 -28.25
N THR A 271 -23.62 32.88 -27.63
CA THR A 271 -24.50 33.80 -28.37
C THR A 271 -23.93 35.20 -28.48
N GLY A 272 -23.09 35.63 -27.52
CA GLY A 272 -22.47 36.96 -27.46
C GLY A 272 -23.44 38.13 -27.26
N GLU A 273 -24.75 37.87 -27.40
CA GLU A 273 -25.87 38.80 -27.30
C GLU A 273 -26.94 38.22 -26.37
N ILE A 274 -27.84 39.09 -25.88
CA ILE A 274 -28.94 38.73 -24.98
C ILE A 274 -29.93 37.76 -25.66
N TYR A 275 -30.06 37.86 -26.99
CA TYR A 275 -30.98 37.06 -27.79
C TYR A 275 -30.24 36.40 -28.96
N VAL A 276 -30.78 35.28 -29.44
CA VAL A 276 -30.29 34.61 -30.64
C VAL A 276 -30.81 35.35 -31.86
N ASP A 277 -29.93 35.66 -32.81
CA ASP A 277 -30.32 36.21 -34.10
C ASP A 277 -30.76 35.09 -35.04
N GLU A 278 -32.08 34.93 -35.16
CA GLU A 278 -32.71 33.90 -35.99
C GLU A 278 -32.43 34.07 -37.49
N GLN A 279 -31.99 35.24 -37.95
CA GLN A 279 -31.65 35.47 -39.36
C GLN A 279 -30.24 34.97 -39.70
N HIS A 280 -29.34 34.85 -38.71
CA HIS A 280 -27.92 34.54 -38.91
C HIS A 280 -27.47 33.33 -38.09
N LEU A 281 -28.25 32.24 -38.10
CA LEU A 281 -27.96 31.03 -37.31
C LEU A 281 -26.63 30.33 -37.67
N ALA A 282 -26.07 30.62 -38.85
CA ALA A 282 -24.77 30.11 -39.29
C ALA A 282 -23.57 30.63 -38.45
N ARG A 283 -23.78 31.62 -37.58
CA ARG A 283 -22.75 32.14 -36.66
C ARG A 283 -22.66 31.35 -35.35
N TYR A 284 -23.64 30.50 -35.05
CA TYR A 284 -23.70 29.74 -33.80
C TYR A 284 -23.35 28.27 -34.05
N PHE A 285 -22.22 27.85 -33.53
CA PHE A 285 -21.69 26.50 -33.57
C PHE A 285 -20.62 26.34 -32.48
N TYR A 286 -20.17 25.12 -32.25
CA TYR A 286 -19.01 24.84 -31.40
C TYR A 286 -17.81 24.53 -32.28
N ALA A 287 -16.65 25.09 -31.93
CA ALA A 287 -15.39 24.68 -32.52
C ALA A 287 -14.31 24.56 -31.44
N ILE A 288 -13.61 23.43 -31.41
CA ILE A 288 -12.56 23.11 -30.44
C ILE A 288 -11.26 22.84 -31.20
N SER A 289 -10.21 23.58 -30.86
CA SER A 289 -8.89 23.48 -31.49
C SER A 289 -7.91 22.61 -30.70
N ASP A 290 -8.06 22.51 -29.37
CA ASP A 290 -7.18 21.68 -28.55
C ASP A 290 -7.89 21.22 -27.27
N ILE A 291 -7.65 19.96 -26.88
CA ILE A 291 -8.01 19.43 -25.57
C ILE A 291 -6.77 18.79 -24.97
N ARG A 292 -6.34 19.27 -23.80
CA ARG A 292 -5.20 18.69 -23.07
C ARG A 292 -5.63 18.08 -21.75
N VAL A 293 -5.18 16.83 -21.56
CA VAL A 293 -5.38 16.05 -20.34
C VAL A 293 -4.05 15.44 -19.94
N TYR A 294 -3.46 15.97 -18.86
CA TYR A 294 -2.18 15.49 -18.33
C TYR A 294 -2.40 14.64 -17.08
N GLY A 295 -1.81 13.44 -17.06
CA GLY A 295 -2.00 12.50 -15.98
C GLY A 295 -1.03 11.33 -16.04
N ARG A 296 -1.21 10.38 -15.13
CA ARG A 296 -0.42 9.14 -15.09
C ARG A 296 -1.33 7.93 -15.07
N CYS A 297 -0.84 6.79 -15.52
CA CYS A 297 -1.56 5.52 -15.35
C CYS A 297 -1.72 5.20 -13.87
N LYS A 298 -2.94 4.96 -13.41
CA LYS A 298 -3.18 4.43 -12.07
C LYS A 298 -2.70 2.99 -11.97
N CYS A 299 -1.62 2.74 -11.22
CA CYS A 299 -1.07 1.39 -11.03
C CYS A 299 -1.08 0.96 -9.55
N ASN A 300 -1.90 1.62 -8.73
CA ASN A 300 -2.03 1.38 -7.28
C ASN A 300 -0.68 1.31 -6.54
N LEU A 301 0.27 2.13 -6.98
CA LEU A 301 1.64 2.19 -6.45
C LEU A 301 2.47 0.90 -6.60
N HIS A 302 2.18 0.08 -7.62
CA HIS A 302 2.93 -1.14 -7.93
C HIS A 302 3.54 -1.18 -9.34
N ALA A 303 3.77 -0.03 -9.99
CA ALA A 303 4.48 0.00 -11.26
C ALA A 303 5.13 1.36 -11.51
N THR A 304 6.34 1.37 -12.06
CA THR A 304 7.01 2.59 -12.56
C THR A 304 6.67 2.90 -14.01
N GLY A 305 6.13 1.91 -14.74
CA GLY A 305 5.90 1.98 -16.17
C GLY A 305 4.47 1.62 -16.55
N CYS A 306 4.05 2.16 -17.69
CA CYS A 306 2.77 1.86 -18.31
C CYS A 306 2.98 1.75 -19.82
N LYS A 307 2.86 0.53 -20.33
CA LYS A 307 3.11 0.18 -21.73
C LYS A 307 1.81 0.17 -22.52
N GLU A 308 1.91 0.48 -23.80
CA GLU A 308 0.79 0.30 -24.73
C GLU A 308 0.83 -1.10 -25.33
N GLU A 309 -0.28 -1.83 -25.25
CA GLU A 309 -0.46 -3.16 -25.81
C GLU A 309 -1.85 -3.22 -26.45
N ASN A 310 -1.91 -3.51 -27.77
CA ASN A 310 -3.16 -3.57 -28.53
C ASN A 310 -4.03 -2.29 -28.43
N LYS A 311 -3.43 -1.11 -28.55
CA LYS A 311 -4.09 0.21 -28.37
C LYS A 311 -4.73 0.41 -26.99
N ARG A 312 -4.21 -0.26 -25.97
CA ARG A 312 -4.62 -0.13 -24.57
C ARG A 312 -3.40 0.11 -23.71
N LEU A 313 -3.51 1.01 -22.76
CA LEU A 313 -2.47 1.20 -21.76
C LEU A 313 -2.61 0.14 -20.65
N LEU A 314 -1.51 -0.50 -20.27
CA LEU A 314 -1.45 -1.44 -19.14
C LEU A 314 -0.24 -1.15 -18.27
N CYS A 315 -0.44 -1.25 -16.95
CA CYS A 315 0.64 -1.14 -15.98
C CYS A 315 1.64 -2.31 -16.09
N GLU A 316 2.92 -2.01 -15.94
CA GLU A 316 3.98 -3.02 -15.84
C GLU A 316 4.12 -3.46 -14.38
N CYS A 317 3.21 -4.34 -13.95
CA CYS A 317 3.03 -4.64 -12.53
C CYS A 317 4.23 -5.35 -11.87
N GLU A 318 4.72 -4.72 -10.81
CA GLU A 318 5.70 -5.23 -9.84
C GLU A 318 4.97 -5.75 -8.58
N HIS A 319 5.71 -5.98 -7.48
CA HIS A 319 5.13 -6.34 -6.16
C HIS A 319 4.26 -7.62 -6.18
N ASN A 320 4.52 -8.52 -7.13
CA ASN A 320 3.74 -9.73 -7.38
C ASN A 320 2.25 -9.44 -7.64
N THR A 321 1.94 -8.29 -8.23
CA THR A 321 0.59 -7.88 -8.61
C THR A 321 0.30 -8.11 -10.10
N THR A 322 -0.97 -8.06 -10.48
CA THR A 322 -1.45 -8.29 -11.85
C THR A 322 -2.76 -7.54 -12.11
N GLY A 323 -3.20 -7.53 -13.38
CA GLY A 323 -4.35 -6.76 -13.85
C GLY A 323 -3.97 -5.40 -14.44
N PRO A 324 -4.91 -4.69 -15.09
CA PRO A 324 -4.64 -3.46 -15.84
C PRO A 324 -4.10 -2.32 -14.95
N ASP A 325 -4.55 -2.28 -13.70
CA ASP A 325 -4.16 -1.27 -12.70
C ASP A 325 -3.33 -1.89 -11.54
N CYS A 326 -2.82 -3.11 -11.70
CA CYS A 326 -2.14 -3.86 -10.63
C CYS A 326 -3.01 -4.09 -9.38
N GLY A 327 -4.34 -4.17 -9.57
CA GLY A 327 -5.34 -4.28 -8.50
C GLY A 327 -5.59 -5.68 -7.94
N LYS A 328 -4.73 -6.66 -8.24
CA LYS A 328 -4.87 -8.06 -7.82
C LYS A 328 -3.50 -8.67 -7.57
N CYS A 329 -3.41 -9.65 -6.69
CA CYS A 329 -2.21 -10.48 -6.55
C CYS A 329 -2.10 -11.52 -7.68
N LYS A 330 -0.87 -11.82 -8.13
CA LYS A 330 -0.58 -12.93 -9.05
C LYS A 330 -1.03 -14.26 -8.43
N LYS A 331 -1.28 -15.26 -9.30
CA LYS A 331 -1.49 -16.65 -8.87
C LYS A 331 -0.28 -17.09 -8.04
N ASN A 332 -0.52 -17.82 -6.95
CA ASN A 332 0.49 -18.24 -5.97
C ASN A 332 1.06 -17.13 -5.09
N PHE A 333 0.59 -15.88 -5.20
CA PHE A 333 0.97 -14.77 -4.32
C PHE A 333 -0.22 -14.21 -3.53
N GLN A 334 -1.11 -15.10 -3.11
CA GLN A 334 -2.35 -14.76 -2.41
C GLN A 334 -2.29 -15.14 -0.93
N GLY A 335 -1.09 -15.15 -0.33
CA GLY A 335 -0.91 -15.45 1.09
C GLY A 335 -1.51 -14.38 2.02
N ARG A 336 -1.78 -13.17 1.49
CA ARG A 336 -2.58 -12.13 2.16
C ARG A 336 -3.53 -11.44 1.16
N PRO A 337 -4.61 -10.78 1.62
CA PRO A 337 -5.45 -9.95 0.78
C PRO A 337 -4.64 -8.85 0.09
N TRP A 338 -4.99 -8.54 -1.16
CA TRP A 338 -4.36 -7.45 -1.90
C TRP A 338 -4.64 -6.10 -1.23
N SER A 339 -3.63 -5.25 -1.17
CA SER A 339 -3.74 -3.83 -0.82
C SER A 339 -2.88 -3.00 -1.77
N PRO A 340 -3.29 -1.76 -2.11
CA PRO A 340 -2.45 -0.86 -2.88
C PRO A 340 -1.17 -0.56 -2.10
N GLY A 341 -0.10 -0.16 -2.78
CA GLY A 341 1.01 0.51 -2.09
C GLY A 341 0.52 1.76 -1.37
N SER A 342 1.32 2.27 -0.43
CA SER A 342 1.04 3.51 0.29
C SER A 342 2.18 4.49 0.11
N TYR A 343 1.84 5.77 0.00
CA TYR A 343 2.84 6.85 -0.02
C TYR A 343 3.58 7.00 1.32
N LEU A 344 3.09 6.37 2.39
CA LEU A 344 3.66 6.45 3.72
C LEU A 344 4.48 5.18 4.07
N PRO A 345 5.62 5.31 4.77
CA PRO A 345 6.23 6.56 5.22
C PRO A 345 7.02 7.27 4.09
N ILE A 346 6.98 8.59 4.07
CA ILE A 346 7.74 9.41 3.12
C ILE A 346 9.25 9.27 3.43
N PRO A 347 10.13 9.20 2.42
CA PRO A 347 9.89 9.44 0.99
C PRO A 347 9.66 8.18 0.14
N LYS A 348 9.79 6.98 0.71
CA LYS A 348 9.78 5.71 -0.03
C LYS A 348 8.38 5.09 -0.14
N GLY A 349 7.53 5.32 0.85
CA GLY A 349 6.25 4.62 0.98
C GLY A 349 6.41 3.14 1.29
N THR A 350 5.29 2.42 1.34
CA THR A 350 5.26 0.97 1.52
C THR A 350 4.70 0.29 0.28
N ALA A 351 5.38 -0.75 -0.20
CA ALA A 351 4.99 -1.46 -1.42
C ALA A 351 3.74 -2.34 -1.27
N ASN A 352 3.42 -2.77 -0.04
CA ASN A 352 2.35 -3.73 0.25
C ASN A 352 2.38 -4.95 -0.68
N ILE A 353 3.55 -5.59 -0.79
CA ILE A 353 3.78 -6.66 -1.76
C ILE A 353 2.82 -7.84 -1.57
N CYS A 354 2.42 -8.48 -2.65
CA CYS A 354 1.71 -9.75 -2.56
C CYS A 354 2.68 -10.87 -2.14
N ILE A 355 2.35 -11.57 -1.06
CA ILE A 355 3.19 -12.64 -0.50
C ILE A 355 2.79 -14.02 -1.02
N PRO A 356 3.72 -14.97 -1.16
CA PRO A 356 3.40 -16.28 -1.69
C PRO A 356 2.31 -17.00 -0.87
N SER A 357 1.42 -17.73 -1.55
CA SER A 357 0.41 -18.55 -0.87
C SER A 357 1.10 -19.70 -0.13
N ILE A 358 0.56 -20.14 1.01
CA ILE A 358 1.08 -21.27 1.79
C ILE A 358 1.26 -22.53 0.91
N SER A 359 0.36 -22.75 -0.04
CA SER A 359 0.42 -23.86 -1.01
C SER A 359 1.61 -23.82 -1.98
N SER A 360 2.29 -22.69 -2.10
CA SER A 360 3.39 -22.44 -3.06
C SER A 360 4.76 -22.36 -2.41
N ILE A 361 4.85 -22.35 -1.07
CA ILE A 361 6.13 -22.32 -0.33
C ILE A 361 6.60 -23.74 0.07
N GLY A 362 5.87 -24.79 -0.36
CA GLY A 362 6.10 -26.16 0.08
C GLY A 362 5.09 -26.56 1.15
N ASN A 363 4.87 -27.87 1.31
CA ASN A 363 3.91 -28.38 2.29
C ASN A 363 4.24 -27.82 3.68
N CYS A 364 3.20 -27.46 4.42
CA CYS A 364 3.24 -27.16 5.84
C CYS A 364 3.66 -28.46 6.58
N GLU A 365 4.96 -28.74 6.60
CA GLU A 365 5.54 -29.94 7.20
C GLU A 365 5.68 -29.70 8.71
N CYS A 366 4.65 -30.11 9.45
CA CYS A 366 4.56 -29.99 10.90
C CYS A 366 4.62 -31.35 11.62
N PHE A 367 5.23 -32.37 10.97
CA PHE A 367 5.27 -33.77 11.44
C PHE A 367 3.91 -34.27 11.97
N GLY A 368 2.80 -33.98 11.27
CA GLY A 368 1.45 -34.40 11.70
C GLY A 368 0.91 -33.72 12.97
N HIS A 369 1.65 -32.81 13.59
CA HIS A 369 1.29 -32.16 14.86
C HIS A 369 0.61 -30.80 14.70
N SER A 370 0.54 -30.26 13.50
CA SER A 370 -0.33 -29.12 13.17
C SER A 370 -0.78 -29.19 11.71
N ASN A 371 -1.98 -28.69 11.44
CA ASN A 371 -2.51 -28.48 10.11
C ASN A 371 -2.53 -27.00 9.71
N ARG A 372 -1.90 -26.13 10.51
CA ARG A 372 -1.91 -24.68 10.32
C ARG A 372 -0.48 -24.16 10.33
N CYS A 373 -0.15 -23.33 9.36
CA CYS A 373 1.12 -22.63 9.29
C CYS A 373 0.93 -21.12 9.15
N SER A 374 1.94 -20.37 9.57
CA SER A 374 2.05 -18.93 9.38
C SER A 374 3.37 -18.63 8.69
N TYR A 375 3.38 -17.65 7.79
CA TYR A 375 4.60 -17.18 7.13
C TYR A 375 5.15 -15.96 7.89
N ILE A 376 6.43 -16.02 8.29
CA ILE A 376 7.11 -14.90 8.94
C ILE A 376 7.94 -14.16 7.88
N GLU A 377 7.48 -12.94 7.54
CA GLU A 377 8.06 -12.08 6.49
C GLU A 377 9.53 -11.72 6.75
N LEU A 378 9.89 -11.45 8.00
CA LEU A 378 11.26 -11.04 8.37
C LEU A 378 12.30 -12.15 8.16
N LEU A 379 11.89 -13.42 8.28
CA LEU A 379 12.77 -14.58 8.23
C LEU A 379 12.59 -15.41 6.95
N ASN A 380 11.70 -14.96 6.05
CA ASN A 380 11.33 -15.68 4.82
C ASN A 380 11.02 -17.18 5.06
N THR A 381 10.34 -17.49 6.18
CA THR A 381 10.14 -18.88 6.61
C THR A 381 8.70 -19.18 7.01
N VAL A 382 8.29 -20.44 6.82
CA VAL A 382 6.98 -20.96 7.23
C VAL A 382 7.14 -21.66 8.58
N ILE A 383 6.30 -21.28 9.53
CA ILE A 383 6.26 -21.85 10.87
C ILE A 383 4.91 -22.52 11.13
N CYS A 384 4.90 -23.63 11.84
CA CYS A 384 3.70 -24.28 12.32
C CYS A 384 3.09 -23.48 13.48
N VAL A 385 1.77 -23.32 13.47
CA VAL A 385 1.05 -22.67 14.57
C VAL A 385 0.20 -23.67 15.31
N SER A 386 0.08 -23.49 16.63
CA SER A 386 -0.72 -24.35 17.51
C SER A 386 -0.33 -25.84 17.45
N CYS A 387 0.97 -26.15 17.59
CA CYS A 387 1.47 -27.53 17.69
C CYS A 387 0.73 -28.34 18.79
N LYS A 388 0.18 -29.48 18.38
CA LYS A 388 -0.50 -30.48 19.22
C LYS A 388 0.50 -31.49 19.80
N HIS A 389 0.02 -32.54 20.48
CA HIS A 389 0.84 -33.67 20.94
C HIS A 389 2.04 -33.26 21.83
N ASN A 390 1.85 -32.17 22.59
CA ASN A 390 2.87 -31.58 23.45
C ASN A 390 4.18 -31.22 22.74
N THR A 391 4.12 -30.96 21.43
CA THR A 391 5.26 -30.48 20.65
C THR A 391 5.30 -28.95 20.57
N ARG A 392 6.45 -28.45 20.10
CA ARG A 392 6.82 -27.05 19.85
C ARG A 392 7.96 -27.02 18.82
N GLY A 393 8.39 -25.83 18.43
CA GLY A 393 9.42 -25.65 17.40
C GLY A 393 8.82 -25.09 16.11
N GLN A 394 9.65 -24.87 15.11
CA GLN A 394 9.22 -24.28 13.85
C GLN A 394 8.33 -25.25 13.05
N HIS A 395 8.62 -26.54 13.17
CA HIS A 395 7.96 -27.65 12.50
C HIS A 395 7.27 -28.59 13.48
N CYS A 396 7.07 -28.16 14.74
CA CYS A 396 6.57 -29.02 15.82
C CYS A 396 7.48 -30.23 16.13
N GLU A 397 8.79 -30.07 15.95
CA GLU A 397 9.80 -31.13 16.04
C GLU A 397 10.40 -31.35 17.43
N LEU A 398 10.10 -30.44 18.38
CA LEU A 398 10.64 -30.47 19.75
C LEU A 398 9.51 -30.71 20.76
N CYS A 399 9.84 -31.28 21.91
CA CYS A 399 8.88 -31.38 23.02
C CYS A 399 8.77 -30.08 23.81
N ARG A 400 7.56 -29.79 24.31
CA ARG A 400 7.30 -28.70 25.26
C ARG A 400 8.11 -28.90 26.54
N LEU A 401 8.35 -27.81 27.26
CA LEU A 401 8.96 -27.88 28.59
C LEU A 401 8.06 -28.73 29.51
N GLY A 402 8.67 -29.61 30.30
CA GLY A 402 7.96 -30.63 31.08
C GLY A 402 7.71 -31.94 30.33
N TYR A 403 8.16 -32.06 29.08
CA TYR A 403 8.10 -33.28 28.28
C TYR A 403 9.48 -33.60 27.69
N PHE A 404 9.78 -34.88 27.48
CA PHE A 404 10.99 -35.35 26.83
C PHE A 404 10.67 -36.23 25.62
N ARG A 405 11.62 -36.33 24.68
CA ARG A 405 11.42 -37.07 23.42
C ARG A 405 11.51 -38.57 23.64
N ASN A 406 10.50 -39.32 23.17
CA ASN A 406 10.58 -40.76 23.06
C ASN A 406 11.50 -41.15 21.90
N ALA A 407 12.71 -41.65 22.22
CA ALA A 407 13.68 -42.04 21.20
C ALA A 407 13.24 -43.23 20.33
N SER A 408 12.23 -44.00 20.76
CA SER A 408 11.72 -45.16 20.03
C SER A 408 10.53 -44.85 19.12
N ALA A 409 10.00 -43.63 19.17
CA ALA A 409 8.89 -43.18 18.33
C ALA A 409 9.39 -42.33 17.16
N GLU A 410 8.68 -42.41 16.04
CA GLU A 410 8.90 -41.50 14.91
C GLU A 410 8.43 -40.09 15.24
N LEU A 411 8.91 -39.11 14.48
CA LEU A 411 8.70 -37.68 14.75
C LEU A 411 7.26 -37.23 14.57
N ASP A 412 6.43 -38.00 13.87
CA ASP A 412 5.02 -37.73 13.60
C ASP A 412 4.05 -38.48 14.51
N ASP A 413 4.56 -39.31 15.43
CA ASP A 413 3.76 -40.06 16.40
C ASP A 413 3.07 -39.13 17.42
N GLU A 414 1.78 -39.36 17.72
CA GLU A 414 1.03 -38.55 18.69
C GLU A 414 1.60 -38.60 20.12
N ASN A 415 2.38 -39.64 20.44
CA ASN A 415 3.01 -39.86 21.74
C ASN A 415 4.54 -39.66 21.68
N VAL A 416 5.04 -38.92 20.68
CA VAL A 416 6.48 -38.60 20.56
C VAL A 416 7.03 -37.86 21.79
N CYS A 417 6.18 -37.10 22.49
CA CYS A 417 6.53 -36.36 23.70
C CYS A 417 5.90 -36.97 24.94
N ILE A 418 6.74 -37.46 25.85
CA ILE A 418 6.35 -38.10 27.10
C ILE A 418 6.49 -37.12 28.25
N ASP A 419 5.48 -37.05 29.11
CA ASP A 419 5.48 -36.19 30.30
C ASP A 419 6.62 -36.59 31.26
N CYS A 420 7.34 -35.60 31.75
CA CYS A 420 8.41 -35.78 32.71
C CYS A 420 7.93 -36.36 34.04
N TYR A 421 6.69 -36.12 34.48
CA TYR A 421 6.13 -36.56 35.77
C TYR A 421 7.06 -36.27 36.98
N CYS A 422 7.70 -35.11 37.00
CA CYS A 422 8.55 -34.69 38.12
C CYS A 422 7.70 -34.38 39.35
N ASN A 423 8.08 -34.90 40.52
CA ASN A 423 7.35 -34.66 41.75
C ASN A 423 7.45 -33.18 42.16
N PRO A 424 6.34 -32.42 42.29
CA PRO A 424 6.41 -30.98 42.57
C PRO A 424 7.05 -30.65 43.93
N PHE A 425 6.97 -31.57 44.90
CA PHE A 425 7.56 -31.39 46.23
C PHE A 425 9.02 -31.86 46.27
N GLY A 426 9.38 -32.86 45.46
CA GLY A 426 10.74 -33.43 45.44
C GLY A 426 11.68 -32.86 44.38
N SER A 427 11.14 -32.27 43.31
CA SER A 427 11.91 -31.68 42.21
C SER A 427 12.03 -30.17 42.34
N VAL A 428 13.09 -29.62 41.76
CA VAL A 428 13.33 -28.17 41.67
C VAL A 428 12.31 -27.52 40.73
N HIS A 429 12.03 -28.17 39.61
CA HIS A 429 11.04 -27.77 38.61
C HIS A 429 10.40 -29.00 37.93
N ASP A 430 9.39 -28.77 37.11
CA ASP A 430 8.65 -29.78 36.33
C ASP A 430 9.40 -30.33 35.12
N ARG A 431 10.58 -29.78 34.80
CA ARG A 431 11.40 -30.18 33.64
C ARG A 431 12.30 -31.36 33.96
N CYS A 432 12.55 -32.18 32.94
CA CYS A 432 13.48 -33.30 32.97
C CYS A 432 14.47 -33.22 31.80
N ASN A 433 15.54 -34.01 31.88
CA ASN A 433 16.49 -34.15 30.78
C ASN A 433 15.94 -35.02 29.63
N ASP A 434 16.71 -35.18 28.56
CA ASP A 434 16.32 -35.97 27.36
C ASP A 434 16.03 -37.46 27.67
N ARG A 435 16.43 -37.95 28.85
CA ARG A 435 16.16 -39.31 29.31
C ARG A 435 15.00 -39.40 30.30
N GLY A 436 14.32 -38.29 30.60
CA GLY A 436 13.20 -38.26 31.53
C GLY A 436 13.58 -38.15 33.01
N PHE A 437 14.83 -37.81 33.35
CA PHE A 437 15.26 -37.64 34.76
C PHE A 437 15.06 -36.20 35.22
N CYS A 438 14.42 -36.05 36.37
CA CYS A 438 14.13 -34.77 37.01
C CYS A 438 15.29 -34.28 37.86
N GLU A 439 15.39 -32.97 38.03
CA GLU A 439 16.33 -32.35 38.96
C GLU A 439 15.74 -32.37 40.38
N CYS A 440 16.37 -33.10 41.28
CA CYS A 440 15.87 -33.30 42.65
C CYS A 440 16.38 -32.23 43.60
N LYS A 441 15.51 -31.79 44.51
CA LYS A 441 15.87 -30.96 45.66
C LYS A 441 16.72 -31.76 46.64
N GLU A 442 17.45 -31.04 47.48
CA GLU A 442 18.26 -31.64 48.55
C GLU A 442 17.42 -32.61 49.40
N GLY A 443 18.01 -33.74 49.77
CA GLY A 443 17.32 -34.80 50.52
C GLY A 443 16.42 -35.71 49.68
N THR A 444 16.21 -35.42 48.39
CA THR A 444 15.35 -36.19 47.48
C THR A 444 16.16 -36.91 46.40
N SER A 445 15.66 -38.05 45.92
CA SER A 445 16.33 -38.94 44.96
C SER A 445 15.32 -39.71 44.10
N GLY A 446 15.83 -40.45 43.12
CA GLY A 446 15.02 -41.19 42.15
C GLY A 446 14.82 -40.41 40.83
N PRO A 447 14.43 -41.10 39.75
CA PRO A 447 14.30 -40.47 38.43
C PRO A 447 13.22 -39.39 38.36
N LYS A 448 12.21 -39.48 39.23
CA LYS A 448 11.09 -38.54 39.35
C LYS A 448 11.12 -37.73 40.66
N CYS A 449 12.22 -37.84 41.41
CA CYS A 449 12.38 -37.22 42.73
C CYS A 449 11.25 -37.59 43.71
N ASP A 450 10.88 -38.86 43.71
CA ASP A 450 9.79 -39.44 44.48
C ASP A 450 10.27 -40.23 45.70
N LYS A 451 11.58 -40.27 45.95
CA LYS A 451 12.20 -41.02 47.04
C LYS A 451 13.06 -40.11 47.90
N CYS A 452 13.09 -40.34 49.21
CA CYS A 452 14.03 -39.63 50.08
C CYS A 452 15.40 -40.31 50.13
N LEU A 453 16.45 -39.51 50.23
CA LEU A 453 17.79 -40.01 50.54
C LEU A 453 17.82 -40.59 51.97
N PRO A 454 18.75 -41.50 52.29
CA PRO A 454 18.92 -42.00 53.65
C PRO A 454 19.07 -40.86 54.66
N GLY A 455 18.31 -40.90 55.76
CA GLY A 455 18.25 -39.83 56.77
C GLY A 455 17.15 -38.78 56.56
N TYR A 456 16.32 -38.92 55.51
CA TYR A 456 15.16 -38.08 55.23
C TYR A 456 13.86 -38.91 55.18
N ILE A 457 12.73 -38.34 55.61
CA ILE A 457 11.38 -38.94 55.54
C ILE A 457 10.47 -38.05 54.70
N TRP A 458 9.55 -38.69 53.97
CA TRP A 458 8.57 -37.98 53.13
C TRP A 458 7.45 -37.38 53.99
N HIS A 459 7.32 -36.05 53.95
CA HIS A 459 6.23 -35.29 54.58
C HIS A 459 5.39 -34.55 53.53
N SER A 460 4.36 -33.81 53.96
CA SER A 460 3.41 -33.10 53.07
C SER A 460 4.06 -32.02 52.18
N LEU A 461 5.29 -31.58 52.48
CA LEU A 461 6.02 -30.56 51.74
C LEU A 461 7.29 -31.09 51.05
N GLY A 462 7.48 -32.42 50.98
CA GLY A 462 8.65 -33.08 50.40
C GLY A 462 9.49 -33.85 51.41
N CYS A 463 10.72 -34.21 51.03
CA CYS A 463 11.66 -34.89 51.92
C CYS A 463 12.23 -33.92 52.95
N GLN A 464 12.04 -34.24 54.23
CA GLN A 464 12.61 -33.48 55.35
C GLN A 464 13.61 -34.35 56.12
N PRO A 465 14.69 -33.77 56.65
CA PRO A 465 15.67 -34.52 57.41
C PRO A 465 15.05 -35.07 58.70
N ASN A 466 15.48 -36.26 59.11
CA ASN A 466 15.02 -36.90 60.34
C ASN A 466 15.55 -36.11 61.55
N VAL A 467 14.65 -35.40 62.23
CA VAL A 467 14.93 -34.65 63.46
C VAL A 467 14.40 -35.44 64.65
N CYS A 468 15.23 -35.57 65.68
CA CYS A 468 15.09 -36.54 66.75
C CYS A 468 15.30 -35.89 68.15
N ASP A 469 14.80 -34.66 68.37
CA ASP A 469 14.41 -34.03 69.67
C ASP A 469 13.86 -32.59 69.43
N ASN A 470 13.33 -31.91 70.46
CA ASN A 470 12.92 -30.50 70.51
C ASN A 470 14.07 -29.50 70.23
N GLU A 471 15.34 -29.95 70.19
CA GLU A 471 16.54 -29.15 69.89
C GLU A 471 17.09 -29.30 68.44
N LEU A 472 16.32 -29.88 67.50
CA LEU A 472 16.70 -30.04 66.08
C LEU A 472 17.87 -31.00 65.78
N LEU A 473 18.14 -31.98 66.66
CA LEU A 473 19.24 -32.94 66.46
C LEU A 473 18.89 -34.02 65.41
N HIS A 474 19.82 -34.32 64.49
CA HIS A 474 19.62 -35.27 63.41
C HIS A 474 20.12 -36.70 63.72
N CYS A 475 19.37 -37.69 63.24
CA CYS A 475 19.72 -39.10 63.31
C CYS A 475 20.87 -39.38 62.30
N GLN A 476 22.02 -39.85 62.77
CA GLN A 476 23.23 -40.11 61.98
C GLN A 476 23.26 -41.54 61.39
N ASN A 477 24.18 -41.80 60.46
CA ASN A 477 24.47 -43.13 59.90
C ASN A 477 23.24 -43.90 59.36
N GLY A 478 22.27 -43.19 58.77
CA GLY A 478 21.06 -43.80 58.21
C GLY A 478 19.98 -44.16 59.24
N GLY A 479 20.06 -43.62 60.48
CA GLY A 479 19.03 -43.75 61.50
C GLY A 479 17.69 -43.13 61.11
N THR A 480 16.59 -43.82 61.44
CA THR A 480 15.22 -43.33 61.20
C THR A 480 14.62 -42.80 62.50
N CYS A 481 14.15 -41.56 62.53
CA CYS A 481 13.47 -41.02 63.72
C CYS A 481 12.08 -41.66 63.87
N ILE A 482 11.80 -42.30 65.01
CA ILE A 482 10.48 -42.79 65.35
C ILE A 482 9.81 -41.80 66.31
N ASN A 483 8.59 -41.37 65.97
CA ASN A 483 7.71 -40.55 66.81
C ASN A 483 8.34 -39.23 67.32
N ASN A 484 9.37 -38.68 66.65
CA ASN A 484 10.11 -37.48 67.06
C ASN A 484 10.77 -37.57 68.44
N VAL A 485 10.99 -38.78 68.96
CA VAL A 485 11.51 -39.00 70.32
C VAL A 485 12.77 -39.86 70.32
N ARG A 486 12.94 -40.75 69.33
CA ARG A 486 14.08 -41.69 69.35
C ARG A 486 14.52 -42.11 67.95
N CYS A 487 15.82 -42.21 67.75
CA CYS A 487 16.43 -42.75 66.55
C CYS A 487 16.42 -44.27 66.58
N GLN A 488 15.87 -44.89 65.52
CA GLN A 488 16.03 -46.30 65.23
C GLN A 488 17.27 -46.49 64.35
N CYS A 489 18.28 -47.15 64.90
CA CYS A 489 19.56 -47.33 64.24
C CYS A 489 19.57 -48.58 63.34
N PRO A 490 20.23 -48.52 62.17
CA PRO A 490 20.52 -49.70 61.37
C PRO A 490 21.37 -50.72 62.16
N PRO A 491 21.39 -52.01 61.76
CA PRO A 491 22.02 -53.08 62.55
C PRO A 491 23.48 -52.83 62.94
N ALA A 492 24.24 -52.08 62.13
CA ALA A 492 25.65 -51.78 62.33
C ALA A 492 25.93 -50.58 63.24
N TYR A 493 24.89 -49.87 63.73
CA TYR A 493 25.05 -48.63 64.49
C TYR A 493 24.20 -48.62 65.78
N THR A 494 24.63 -47.83 66.76
CA THR A 494 24.03 -47.66 68.09
C THR A 494 24.27 -46.23 68.59
N GLY A 495 23.71 -45.85 69.73
CA GLY A 495 23.74 -44.47 70.24
C GLY A 495 22.38 -43.77 70.15
N ILE A 496 22.25 -42.63 70.81
CA ILE A 496 20.96 -41.89 70.89
C ILE A 496 20.58 -41.36 69.52
N LEU A 497 21.56 -40.91 68.74
CA LEU A 497 21.43 -40.43 67.37
C LEU A 497 22.00 -41.43 66.34
N CYS A 498 22.28 -42.67 66.74
CA CYS A 498 22.96 -43.67 65.89
C CYS A 498 24.39 -43.28 65.50
N GLU A 499 25.05 -42.48 66.34
CA GLU A 499 26.36 -41.89 66.10
C GLU A 499 27.52 -42.88 66.29
N LYS A 500 27.29 -44.06 66.87
CA LYS A 500 28.33 -45.05 67.20
C LYS A 500 28.18 -46.30 66.36
N LEU A 501 29.28 -46.94 65.95
CA LEU A 501 29.22 -48.30 65.41
C LEU A 501 28.82 -49.29 66.50
N LYS A 502 27.95 -50.24 66.15
CA LYS A 502 27.57 -51.35 67.01
C LYS A 502 28.67 -52.40 66.94
N CYS A 503 29.59 -52.37 67.88
CA CYS A 503 30.59 -53.40 68.04
C CYS A 503 29.91 -54.66 68.63
N GLU A 504 29.68 -55.69 67.81
CA GLU A 504 29.30 -57.01 68.33
C GLU A 504 30.45 -57.55 69.18
N ARG A 505 30.12 -58.17 70.32
CA ARG A 505 31.10 -58.66 71.29
C ARG A 505 31.90 -59.81 70.67
N ASP A 506 33.04 -59.47 70.08
CA ASP A 506 34.25 -60.27 70.13
C ASP A 506 35.30 -59.56 71.02
N PRO A 507 36.22 -60.29 71.67
CA PRO A 507 37.08 -59.78 72.74
C PRO A 507 38.26 -58.95 72.21
N GLY A 508 37.95 -57.87 71.49
CA GLY A 508 38.88 -56.85 71.00
C GLY A 508 38.14 -55.52 70.89
N GLY A 509 38.02 -54.82 72.02
CA GLY A 509 37.22 -53.60 72.15
C GLY A 509 37.58 -52.49 71.18
N CYS A 510 36.55 -51.78 70.71
CA CYS A 510 36.63 -50.58 69.90
C CYS A 510 37.47 -49.50 70.59
N GLY A 511 38.71 -49.33 70.14
CA GLY A 511 39.62 -48.30 70.61
C GLY A 511 39.15 -46.93 70.17
N GLN A 512 38.89 -46.05 71.13
CA GLN A 512 38.85 -44.62 70.88
C GLN A 512 40.26 -44.16 70.47
N ASN A 513 40.40 -43.59 69.29
CA ASN A 513 41.44 -42.60 69.06
C ASN A 513 40.78 -41.32 68.55
N SER A 514 40.83 -40.32 69.42
CA SER A 514 40.52 -38.92 69.20
C SER A 514 41.51 -38.29 68.21
N SER A 515 41.00 -37.63 67.17
CA SER A 515 41.45 -36.31 66.65
C SER A 515 40.43 -35.81 65.64
#